data_AF-A0A165E0S5-F1
#
_entry.id   AF-A0A165E0S5-F1
#
_cell.length_a   1.000
_cell.length_b   1.000
_cell.length_c   1.000
_cell.angle_alpha   90.00
_cell.angle_beta   90.00
_cell.angle_gamma   90.00
#
_symmetry.space_group_name_H-M   'P 1'
#
loop_
_entity.id
_entity.type
_entity.pdbx_description
1 polymer ?
#
loop_
_entity_poly.entity_id
_entity_poly.type
_entity_poly.pdbx_seq_one_letter_code
_entity_poly.pdbx_strand_id
1 'polypeptide(L)'
;MHSAAFVVTPRRRRDRSRLRIGERCTYPCIPSPSLTPAQTGCYYPRGKVRSRPEYPNLKDDGKIERSIKSGKGGIGCDKYYEAYGKGGLTGGLMALWCTHSVCYGFHIIPKGEGRNDVFSALYCYWETMPEVVIYDYACAVAPYFMAREPDLYKATLAVVDKFHGANHKSCSGACMMTNYIRTDPSLDKYNSSAAESGNSALGRIRKSMSYMTQEHAIVFTQVFLSLWNRMKVLNLK
;
A
#
# COMPACT_ATOMS: atom_id res chain seq x y z
N MET A 1 -5.32 -6.66 12.14
CA MET A 1 -4.24 -5.67 12.05
C MET A 1 -3.68 -5.86 10.67
N HIS A 2 -4.44 -5.30 9.74
CA HIS A 2 -4.23 -5.35 8.31
C HIS A 2 -4.84 -4.05 7.85
N SER A 3 -4.02 -3.14 7.38
CA SER A 3 -4.51 -2.19 6.42
C SER A 3 -3.54 -2.19 5.25
N ALA A 4 -4.09 -1.85 4.10
CA ALA A 4 -3.47 -2.13 2.83
C ALA A 4 -3.78 -0.99 1.89
N ALA A 5 -2.73 -0.52 1.23
CA ALA A 5 -2.89 0.29 0.05
C ALA A 5 -2.89 -0.61 -1.19
N PHE A 6 -3.77 -0.28 -2.11
CA PHE A 6 -3.80 -0.85 -3.44
C PHE A 6 -3.02 0.05 -4.37
N VAL A 7 -2.32 -0.58 -5.29
CA VAL A 7 -1.57 0.10 -6.32
C VAL A 7 -2.05 -0.41 -7.66
N VAL A 8 -2.70 0.46 -8.43
CA VAL A 8 -3.11 0.19 -9.80
C VAL A 8 -2.12 0.86 -10.74
N THR A 9 -1.34 0.05 -11.43
CA THR A 9 -0.50 0.47 -12.57
C THR A 9 -1.08 -0.15 -13.85
N PRO A 10 -1.21 0.63 -14.95
CA PRO A 10 -0.03 0.97 -15.75
C PRO A 10 -0.06 2.35 -16.45
N ARG A 11 1.13 2.95 -16.71
CA ARG A 11 1.32 3.77 -17.91
C ARG A 11 2.28 3.05 -18.85
N ARG A 12 1.74 2.30 -19.82
CA ARG A 12 2.51 2.02 -21.05
C ARG A 12 2.70 3.36 -21.76
N ARG A 13 3.93 3.66 -22.20
CA ARG A 13 4.16 4.68 -23.22
C ARG A 13 3.15 4.45 -24.35
N ARG A 14 2.60 5.54 -24.92
CA ARG A 14 1.91 5.52 -26.20
C ARG A 14 2.90 5.00 -27.24
N ASP A 15 2.99 3.69 -27.40
CA ASP A 15 3.46 3.08 -28.61
C ASP A 15 2.47 1.98 -28.99
N ARG A 16 1.90 2.14 -30.18
CA ARG A 16 0.92 1.24 -30.77
C ARG A 16 1.67 0.01 -31.30
N SER A 17 2.04 -0.90 -30.42
CA SER A 17 2.34 -2.27 -30.82
C SER A 17 1.70 -3.26 -29.85
N ARG A 18 0.86 -4.13 -30.42
CA ARG A 18 0.04 -5.15 -29.76
C ARG A 18 0.88 -5.97 -28.76
N LEU A 19 0.49 -6.01 -27.49
CA LEU A 19 0.90 -7.14 -26.64
C LEU A 19 -0.09 -8.29 -26.85
N ARG A 20 0.44 -9.38 -27.41
CA ARG A 20 -0.25 -10.67 -27.51
C ARG A 20 -0.21 -11.35 -26.15
N ILE A 21 -1.28 -12.09 -25.85
CA ILE A 21 -1.38 -13.00 -24.71
C ILE A 21 -0.25 -14.04 -24.85
N GLY A 22 0.70 -14.08 -23.91
CA GLY A 22 1.78 -15.08 -23.91
C GLY A 22 3.17 -14.64 -23.42
N GLU A 23 3.43 -13.36 -23.14
CA GLU A 23 4.75 -12.95 -22.62
C GLU A 23 4.87 -13.27 -21.13
N ARG A 24 5.78 -14.21 -20.81
CA ARG A 24 6.22 -14.51 -19.45
C ARG A 24 6.74 -13.22 -18.80
N CYS A 25 6.28 -12.98 -17.57
CA CYS A 25 6.81 -11.97 -16.66
C CYS A 25 8.27 -12.33 -16.29
N THR A 26 9.22 -12.02 -17.18
CA THR A 26 10.66 -12.16 -16.93
C THR A 26 11.19 -10.81 -16.47
N TYR A 27 11.40 -10.62 -15.16
CA TYR A 27 12.06 -9.42 -14.65
C TYR A 27 13.28 -9.83 -13.81
N PRO A 28 14.50 -9.42 -14.19
CA PRO A 28 15.71 -9.71 -13.44
C PRO A 28 15.74 -8.90 -12.13
N CYS A 29 16.00 -9.59 -11.02
CA CYS A 29 16.26 -8.97 -9.72
C CYS A 29 17.63 -8.29 -9.75
N ILE A 30 17.69 -6.96 -9.63
CA ILE A 30 18.94 -6.24 -9.37
C ILE A 30 18.98 -5.95 -7.86
N PRO A 31 19.88 -6.59 -7.08
CA PRO A 31 19.98 -6.30 -5.65
C PRO A 31 20.64 -4.92 -5.45
N SER A 32 19.94 -3.98 -4.82
CA SER A 32 20.57 -2.75 -4.33
C SER A 32 21.36 -3.05 -3.05
N PRO A 33 22.62 -2.60 -2.91
CA PRO A 33 23.41 -2.82 -1.71
C PRO A 33 23.02 -1.80 -0.64
N SER A 34 22.02 -2.11 0.19
CA SER A 34 21.89 -1.52 1.54
C SER A 34 20.68 -2.10 2.28
N LEU A 35 20.99 -2.75 3.41
CA LEU A 35 20.10 -3.35 4.39
C LEU A 35 19.26 -4.55 3.89
N THR A 36 19.33 -5.65 4.62
CA THR A 36 18.52 -6.84 4.34
C THR A 36 17.04 -6.57 4.66
N PRO A 37 16.09 -7.33 4.09
CA PRO A 37 14.69 -7.28 4.50
C PRO A 37 14.54 -7.37 6.03
N ALA A 38 15.32 -8.25 6.67
CA ALA A 38 15.38 -8.41 8.12
C ALA A 38 15.66 -7.10 8.87
N GLN A 39 16.54 -6.25 8.34
CA GLN A 39 16.91 -4.96 8.93
C GLN A 39 15.90 -3.85 8.61
N THR A 40 15.31 -3.86 7.42
CA THR A 40 14.38 -2.79 6.98
C THR A 40 12.93 -3.02 7.39
N GLY A 41 12.57 -4.26 7.77
CA GLY A 41 11.16 -4.63 7.97
C GLY A 41 10.37 -4.71 6.66
N CYS A 42 11.01 -4.54 5.50
CA CYS A 42 10.34 -4.40 4.22
C CYS A 42 10.80 -5.46 3.23
N TYR A 43 9.87 -5.97 2.42
CA TYR A 43 10.20 -6.90 1.34
C TYR A 43 9.46 -6.55 0.06
N TYR A 44 10.22 -6.34 -1.02
CA TYR A 44 9.74 -6.16 -2.38
C TYR A 44 10.66 -6.91 -3.33
N PRO A 45 10.15 -7.83 -4.18
CA PRO A 45 10.99 -8.63 -5.07
C PRO A 45 11.84 -7.80 -6.05
N ARG A 46 11.38 -6.60 -6.46
CA ARG A 46 12.09 -5.72 -7.40
C ARG A 46 13.33 -5.05 -6.77
N GLY A 47 13.44 -5.04 -5.45
CA GLY A 47 14.44 -4.23 -4.76
C GLY A 47 14.09 -2.74 -4.73
N LYS A 48 14.90 -1.97 -3.99
CA LYS A 48 14.69 -0.56 -3.73
C LYS A 48 15.24 0.28 -4.90
N VAL A 49 14.40 1.18 -5.42
CA VAL A 49 14.70 2.10 -6.53
C VAL A 49 15.20 3.45 -6.01
N ARG A 50 14.66 3.92 -4.88
CA ARG A 50 15.00 5.22 -4.28
C ARG A 50 15.11 5.14 -2.77
N SER A 51 15.92 6.00 -2.19
CA SER A 51 15.95 6.26 -0.75
C SER A 51 14.96 7.35 -0.38
N ARG A 52 14.07 7.06 0.58
CA ARG A 52 13.11 8.03 1.10
C ARG A 52 13.85 9.30 1.58
N PRO A 53 13.53 10.50 1.05
CA PRO A 53 14.10 11.74 1.53
C PRO A 53 13.53 12.12 2.89
N GLU A 54 14.28 12.94 3.60
CA GLU A 54 13.79 13.68 4.76
C GLU A 54 13.31 15.06 4.30
N TYR A 55 12.16 15.49 4.78
CA TYR A 55 11.60 16.81 4.49
C TYR A 55 11.68 17.69 5.75
N PRO A 56 12.83 18.35 6.02
CA PRO A 56 13.08 19.05 7.29
C PRO A 56 12.11 20.21 7.55
N ASN A 57 11.58 20.80 6.48
CA ASN A 57 10.61 21.90 6.56
C ASN A 57 9.17 21.43 6.85
N LEU A 58 8.93 20.12 6.89
CA LEU A 58 7.63 19.53 7.27
C LEU A 58 7.71 19.05 8.71
N LYS A 59 7.01 19.74 9.62
CA LYS A 59 7.07 19.54 11.09
C LYS A 59 6.89 18.09 11.56
N ASP A 60 6.19 17.26 10.79
CA ASP A 60 5.85 15.88 11.14
C ASP A 60 6.35 14.84 10.13
N ASP A 61 7.37 15.17 9.34
CA ASP A 61 7.94 14.19 8.41
C ASP A 61 8.63 13.02 9.12
N GLY A 62 8.36 11.80 8.65
CA GLY A 62 8.87 10.56 9.23
C GLY A 62 8.38 10.24 10.65
N LYS A 63 7.61 11.12 11.28
CA LYS A 63 7.05 10.89 12.62
C LYS A 63 5.83 9.97 12.54
N ILE A 64 5.63 9.22 13.61
CA ILE A 64 4.42 8.40 13.79
C ILE A 64 3.23 9.34 13.81
N GLU A 65 2.37 9.19 12.82
CA GLU A 65 1.14 9.96 12.76
C GLU A 65 0.16 9.39 13.76
N ARG A 66 0.14 9.98 14.95
CA ARG A 66 -1.04 9.91 15.81
C ARG A 66 -2.09 10.74 15.11
N SER A 67 -3.20 10.15 14.68
CA SER A 67 -4.40 10.94 14.43
C SER A 67 -4.77 11.63 15.75
N ILE A 68 -4.35 12.88 15.90
CA ILE A 68 -4.77 13.69 17.03
C ILE A 68 -6.25 13.99 16.77
N LYS A 69 -7.12 13.60 17.70
CA LYS A 69 -8.46 14.18 17.80
C LYS A 69 -8.30 15.68 18.04
N SER A 70 -8.25 16.47 16.98
CA SER A 70 -8.39 17.92 17.07
C SER A 70 -9.72 18.27 16.41
N GLY A 71 -10.64 18.79 17.23
CA GLY A 71 -12.04 19.00 16.90
C GLY A 71 -12.29 19.86 15.65
N LYS A 72 -13.55 19.78 15.19
CA LYS A 72 -14.25 20.66 14.23
C LYS A 72 -13.60 20.99 12.87
N GLY A 73 -12.47 20.39 12.48
CA GLY A 73 -11.92 20.58 11.13
C GLY A 73 -10.86 19.58 10.65
N GLY A 74 -10.53 18.54 11.43
CA GLY A 74 -9.52 17.55 11.06
C GLY A 74 -10.06 16.41 10.19
N ILE A 75 -9.43 16.16 9.04
CA ILE A 75 -9.61 14.95 8.20
C ILE A 75 -8.90 13.78 8.91
N GLY A 76 -9.48 13.28 10.01
CA GLY A 76 -8.99 12.08 10.69
C GLY A 76 -9.88 10.89 10.36
N CYS A 77 -9.31 9.85 9.74
CA CYS A 77 -9.99 8.57 9.54
C CYS A 77 -9.33 7.54 10.45
N ASP A 78 -9.84 7.40 11.67
CA ASP A 78 -9.30 6.45 12.64
C ASP A 78 -10.00 5.10 12.57
N LYS A 79 -9.24 4.11 12.11
CA LYS A 79 -9.51 2.70 12.38
C LYS A 79 -8.19 2.05 12.81
N TYR A 80 -8.10 1.70 14.10
CA TYR A 80 -7.18 0.70 14.69
C TYR A 80 -5.83 1.12 15.34
N TYR A 81 -5.65 2.35 15.82
CA TYR A 81 -4.41 2.73 16.55
C TYR A 81 -4.30 2.11 17.96
N GLU A 82 -5.41 1.99 18.71
CA GLU A 82 -5.34 1.77 20.18
C GLU A 82 -4.98 0.34 20.65
N ALA A 83 -5.06 -0.67 19.78
CA ALA A 83 -4.99 -2.07 20.23
C ALA A 83 -3.57 -2.67 20.34
N TYR A 84 -2.53 -2.04 19.79
CA TYR A 84 -1.30 -2.79 19.43
C TYR A 84 -0.02 -2.37 20.14
N GLY A 85 0.06 -1.16 20.70
CA GLY A 85 1.27 -0.66 21.36
C GLY A 85 1.58 -1.29 22.73
N LYS A 86 0.62 -1.94 23.39
CA LYS A 86 0.76 -2.37 24.80
C LYS A 86 1.30 -3.79 25.02
N GLY A 87 1.40 -4.61 23.97
CA GLY A 87 1.61 -6.07 24.13
C GLY A 87 3.00 -6.63 23.81
N GLY A 88 3.96 -5.81 23.35
CA GLY A 88 5.29 -6.32 22.92
C GLY A 88 5.26 -7.27 21.71
N LEU A 89 4.14 -7.31 20.98
CA LEU A 89 3.94 -8.16 19.81
C LEU A 89 4.57 -7.53 18.57
N THR A 90 4.98 -8.36 17.61
CA THR A 90 5.47 -7.94 16.29
C THR A 90 4.48 -6.96 15.65
N GLY A 91 5.01 -5.86 15.09
CA GLY A 91 4.22 -4.76 14.54
C GLY A 91 3.19 -5.16 13.48
N GLY A 92 2.36 -4.21 13.06
CA GLY A 92 1.39 -4.41 11.97
C GLY A 92 2.05 -4.77 10.66
N LEU A 93 1.27 -5.33 9.74
CA LEU A 93 1.73 -5.65 8.39
C LEU A 93 0.90 -4.84 7.40
N MET A 94 1.57 -4.03 6.57
CA MET A 94 0.97 -3.39 5.41
C MET A 94 1.46 -4.10 4.16
N ALA A 95 0.54 -4.60 3.34
CA ALA A 95 0.87 -5.21 2.05
C ALA A 95 0.32 -4.35 0.92
N LEU A 96 1.08 -4.27 -0.18
CA LEU A 96 0.65 -3.64 -1.41
C LEU A 96 0.11 -4.71 -2.37
N TRP A 97 -1.08 -4.45 -2.89
CA TRP A 97 -1.80 -5.40 -3.74
C TRP A 97 -2.11 -4.79 -5.10
N CYS A 98 -2.17 -5.65 -6.12
CA CYS A 98 -2.77 -5.32 -7.40
C CYS A 98 -4.27 -5.63 -7.43
N THR A 99 -4.96 -5.20 -8.48
CA THR A 99 -6.40 -5.47 -8.69
C THR A 99 -6.76 -6.95 -8.86
N HIS A 100 -5.78 -7.81 -9.13
CA HIS A 100 -5.94 -9.27 -9.22
C HIS A 100 -5.67 -9.97 -7.88
N SER A 101 -5.53 -9.24 -6.77
CA SER A 101 -5.15 -9.75 -5.45
C SER A 101 -3.77 -10.41 -5.41
N VAL A 102 -2.86 -10.04 -6.31
CA VAL A 102 -1.44 -10.42 -6.23
C VAL A 102 -0.71 -9.38 -5.36
N CYS A 103 0.09 -9.84 -4.41
CA CYS A 103 0.89 -8.99 -3.54
C CYS A 103 2.20 -8.59 -4.23
N TYR A 104 2.50 -7.30 -4.24
CA TYR A 104 3.77 -6.76 -4.74
C TYR A 104 4.88 -6.72 -3.68
N GLY A 105 4.50 -6.66 -2.41
CA GLY A 105 5.43 -6.57 -1.29
C GLY A 105 4.74 -6.06 -0.04
N PHE A 106 5.51 -5.94 1.04
CA PHE A 106 4.98 -5.58 2.36
C PHE A 106 5.98 -4.83 3.23
N HIS A 107 5.46 -4.09 4.19
CA HIS A 107 6.17 -3.44 5.29
C HIS A 107 5.68 -4.01 6.63
N ILE A 108 6.61 -4.31 7.53
CA ILE A 108 6.35 -4.47 8.95
C ILE A 108 6.36 -3.09 9.59
N ILE A 109 5.26 -2.74 10.24
CA ILE A 109 4.99 -1.44 10.81
C ILE A 109 4.98 -1.55 12.34
N PRO A 110 6.03 -1.12 13.03
CA PRO A 110 6.15 -1.31 14.48
C PRO A 110 5.12 -0.52 15.30
N LYS A 111 4.59 0.61 14.80
CA LYS A 111 3.82 1.56 15.62
C LYS A 111 2.51 2.09 14.98
N GLY A 112 1.91 1.28 14.12
CA GLY A 112 0.61 1.57 13.46
C GLY A 112 0.77 2.19 12.07
N GLU A 113 -0.12 1.80 11.15
CA GLU A 113 -0.08 2.22 9.75
C GLU A 113 -0.56 3.65 9.56
N GLY A 114 0.12 4.38 8.68
CA GLY A 114 -0.31 5.71 8.25
C GLY A 114 0.08 6.05 6.82
N ARG A 115 -0.11 7.32 6.46
CA ARG A 115 0.19 7.86 5.12
C ARG A 115 1.65 7.69 4.74
N ASN A 116 2.51 7.77 5.75
CA ASN A 116 3.95 7.63 5.63
C ASN A 116 4.36 6.27 5.08
N ASP A 117 3.69 5.18 5.47
CA ASP A 117 4.05 3.83 5.07
C ASP A 117 3.76 3.61 3.58
N VAL A 118 2.57 4.01 3.14
CA VAL A 118 2.16 3.95 1.72
C VAL A 118 3.05 4.82 0.85
N PHE A 119 3.32 6.07 1.26
CA PHE A 119 4.26 6.93 0.55
C PHE A 119 5.66 6.31 0.47
N SER A 120 6.17 5.78 1.60
CA SER A 120 7.51 5.17 1.62
C SER A 120 7.58 3.98 0.67
N ALA A 121 6.53 3.16 0.65
CA ALA A 121 6.44 1.99 -0.21
C ALA A 121 6.47 2.38 -1.69
N LEU A 122 5.60 3.30 -2.10
CA LEU A 122 5.55 3.77 -3.49
C LEU A 122 6.85 4.46 -3.88
N TYR A 123 7.29 5.44 -3.09
CA TYR A 123 8.50 6.21 -3.39
C TYR A 123 9.73 5.32 -3.51
N CYS A 124 9.95 4.41 -2.55
CA CYS A 124 11.16 3.60 -2.52
C CYS A 124 11.19 2.49 -3.57
N TYR A 125 10.04 1.91 -3.95
CA TYR A 125 10.00 0.65 -4.71
C TYR A 125 9.35 0.75 -6.09
N TRP A 126 8.70 1.87 -6.44
CA TRP A 126 8.19 2.11 -7.80
C TRP A 126 9.14 3.01 -8.59
N GLU A 127 9.45 2.65 -9.83
CA GLU A 127 10.16 3.54 -10.77
C GLU A 127 9.25 4.65 -11.28
N THR A 128 8.03 4.28 -11.67
CA THR A 128 6.99 5.20 -12.13
C THR A 128 5.80 5.10 -11.18
N MET A 129 5.29 6.25 -10.73
CA MET A 129 4.14 6.25 -9.83
C MET A 129 2.90 5.62 -10.48
N PRO A 130 2.08 4.91 -9.68
CA PRO A 130 0.79 4.42 -10.15
C PRO A 130 -0.12 5.55 -10.62
N GLU A 131 -0.94 5.25 -11.62
CA GLU A 131 -2.00 6.16 -12.07
C GLU A 131 -3.13 6.22 -11.04
N VAL A 132 -3.46 5.10 -10.40
CA VAL A 132 -4.48 5.05 -9.36
C VAL A 132 -3.96 4.33 -8.12
N VAL A 133 -4.11 4.96 -6.96
CA VAL A 133 -3.89 4.35 -5.64
C VAL A 133 -5.25 4.24 -4.98
N ILE A 134 -5.71 3.02 -4.73
CA ILE A 134 -6.94 2.80 -3.96
C ILE A 134 -6.51 2.57 -2.52
N TYR A 135 -7.01 3.35 -1.57
CA TYR A 135 -6.59 3.23 -0.18
C TYR A 135 -7.67 3.74 0.77
N ASP A 136 -7.94 3.00 1.84
CA ASP A 136 -8.94 3.38 2.84
C ASP A 136 -8.66 4.77 3.41
N TYR A 137 -7.39 5.16 3.55
CA TYR A 137 -7.00 6.50 4.00
C TYR A 137 -6.52 7.42 2.87
N ALA A 138 -7.07 7.25 1.65
CA ALA A 138 -6.68 8.04 0.48
C ALA A 138 -6.92 9.55 0.65
N CYS A 139 -7.96 9.93 1.40
CA CYS A 139 -8.30 11.33 1.70
C CYS A 139 -7.13 12.10 2.31
N ALA A 140 -6.27 11.42 3.06
CA ALA A 140 -5.15 12.03 3.74
C ALA A 140 -3.81 11.67 3.05
N VAL A 141 -3.74 10.54 2.33
CA VAL A 141 -2.54 10.18 1.55
C VAL A 141 -2.34 11.10 0.33
N ALA A 142 -3.42 11.53 -0.32
CA ALA A 142 -3.34 12.41 -1.49
C ALA A 142 -2.64 13.75 -1.19
N PRO A 143 -3.05 14.53 -0.16
CA PRO A 143 -2.31 15.73 0.20
C PRO A 143 -0.91 15.42 0.74
N TYR A 144 -0.69 14.25 1.35
CA TYR A 144 0.63 13.83 1.81
C TYR A 144 1.61 13.65 0.66
N PHE A 145 1.16 13.08 -0.46
CA PHE A 145 1.94 12.96 -1.69
C PHE A 145 2.31 14.32 -2.24
N MET A 146 1.31 15.21 -2.39
CA MET A 146 1.50 16.53 -2.99
C MET A 146 2.36 17.47 -2.15
N ALA A 147 2.32 17.35 -0.81
CA ALA A 147 3.14 18.16 0.08
C ALA A 147 4.64 17.81 0.04
N ARG A 148 5.00 16.62 -0.44
CA ARG A 148 6.38 16.10 -0.44
C ARG A 148 6.97 16.00 -1.83
N GLU A 149 6.24 15.37 -2.74
CA GLU A 149 6.74 14.99 -4.06
C GLU A 149 5.68 15.30 -5.15
N PRO A 150 5.26 16.57 -5.29
CA PRO A 150 4.20 16.94 -6.22
C PRO A 150 4.52 16.53 -7.66
N ASP A 151 5.78 16.63 -8.09
CA ASP A 151 6.17 16.26 -9.45
C ASP A 151 6.09 14.77 -9.75
N LEU A 152 6.31 13.92 -8.75
CA LEU A 152 6.20 12.47 -8.91
C LEU A 152 4.74 12.02 -8.89
N TYR A 153 3.91 12.64 -8.05
CA TYR A 153 2.54 12.20 -7.79
C TYR A 153 1.46 13.03 -8.49
N LYS A 154 1.79 14.07 -9.26
CA LYS A 154 0.81 14.91 -9.99
C LYS A 154 -0.13 14.15 -10.92
N ALA A 155 0.28 12.96 -11.38
CA ALA A 155 -0.53 12.09 -12.24
C ALA A 155 -1.13 10.88 -11.48
N THR A 156 -0.99 10.83 -10.16
CA THR A 156 -1.52 9.76 -9.31
C THR A 156 -2.85 10.18 -8.72
N LEU A 157 -3.92 9.47 -9.09
CA LEU A 157 -5.23 9.58 -8.48
C LEU A 157 -5.30 8.69 -7.23
N ALA A 158 -5.41 9.30 -6.05
CA ALA A 158 -5.64 8.55 -4.80
C ALA A 158 -7.12 8.58 -4.42
N VAL A 159 -7.74 7.41 -4.29
CA VAL A 159 -9.17 7.25 -4.01
C VAL A 159 -9.44 6.21 -2.93
N VAL A 160 -10.49 6.42 -2.15
CA VAL A 160 -11.04 5.47 -1.18
C VAL A 160 -11.84 4.43 -1.95
N ASP A 161 -11.68 3.16 -1.55
CA ASP A 161 -12.44 2.05 -2.09
C ASP A 161 -13.98 2.28 -2.00
N LYS A 162 -14.71 1.63 -2.92
CA LYS A 162 -16.18 1.69 -3.04
C LYS A 162 -16.89 1.31 -1.74
N PHE A 163 -16.41 0.30 -1.02
CA PHE A 163 -17.06 -0.21 0.19
C PHE A 163 -16.75 0.66 1.42
N HIS A 164 -15.51 1.14 1.52
CA HIS A 164 -15.09 1.97 2.64
C HIS A 164 -15.61 3.40 2.53
N GLY A 165 -15.84 3.94 1.33
CA GLY A 165 -16.27 5.33 1.12
C GLY A 165 -17.49 5.76 1.94
N ALA A 166 -18.44 4.86 2.22
CA ALA A 166 -19.60 5.13 3.08
C ALA A 166 -19.22 5.52 4.53
N ASN A 167 -18.06 5.07 5.01
CA ASN A 167 -17.54 5.38 6.34
C ASN A 167 -16.83 6.75 6.40
N HIS A 168 -16.59 7.41 5.27
CA HIS A 168 -15.85 8.68 5.17
C HIS A 168 -16.79 9.90 5.12
N LYS A 169 -17.57 10.09 6.19
CA LYS A 169 -18.59 11.16 6.25
C LYS A 169 -18.02 12.59 6.25
N SER A 170 -16.79 12.78 6.72
CA SER A 170 -16.12 14.09 6.81
C SER A 170 -15.15 14.36 5.66
N CYS A 171 -14.88 13.37 4.81
CA CYS A 171 -13.91 13.52 3.73
C CYS A 171 -14.59 14.10 2.49
N SER A 172 -13.82 14.86 1.70
CA SER A 172 -14.32 15.42 0.44
C SER A 172 -14.77 14.32 -0.53
N GLY A 173 -15.85 14.56 -1.27
CA GLY A 173 -16.28 13.69 -2.35
C GLY A 173 -15.19 13.43 -3.41
N ALA A 174 -14.19 14.32 -3.51
CA ALA A 174 -13.06 14.21 -4.42
C ALA A 174 -12.07 13.09 -4.08
N CYS A 175 -12.23 12.37 -2.97
CA CYS A 175 -11.45 11.16 -2.68
C CYS A 175 -12.28 9.88 -2.80
N MET A 176 -13.56 9.95 -3.16
CA MET A 176 -14.43 8.77 -3.25
C MET A 176 -14.37 8.16 -4.65
N MET A 177 -13.94 6.90 -4.78
CA MET A 177 -13.91 6.21 -6.07
C MET A 177 -15.29 6.18 -6.74
N THR A 178 -16.37 6.05 -5.96
CA THR A 178 -17.76 6.05 -6.45
C THR A 178 -18.14 7.35 -7.17
N ASN A 179 -17.57 8.49 -6.79
CA ASN A 179 -17.82 9.76 -7.47
C ASN A 179 -17.07 9.84 -8.79
N TYR A 180 -15.81 9.37 -8.84
CA TYR A 180 -15.07 9.33 -10.10
C TYR A 180 -15.65 8.33 -11.09
N ILE A 181 -16.22 7.20 -10.64
CA ILE A 181 -16.87 6.24 -11.55
C ILE A 181 -18.02 6.88 -12.35
N ARG A 182 -18.69 7.90 -11.79
CA ARG A 182 -19.77 8.62 -12.49
C ARG A 182 -19.27 9.43 -13.67
N THR A 183 -18.02 9.91 -13.63
CA THR A 183 -17.41 10.73 -14.67
C THR A 183 -16.44 9.96 -15.55
N ASP A 184 -15.75 8.98 -14.98
CA ASP A 184 -14.88 8.00 -15.65
C ASP A 184 -15.29 6.57 -15.24
N PRO A 185 -16.26 5.97 -15.96
CA PRO A 185 -16.71 4.59 -15.71
C PRO A 185 -15.59 3.55 -15.85
N SER A 186 -14.46 3.88 -16.47
CA SER A 186 -13.35 2.94 -16.64
C SER A 186 -12.69 2.58 -15.31
N LEU A 187 -12.87 3.38 -14.25
CA LEU A 187 -12.42 3.03 -12.90
C LEU A 187 -13.21 1.88 -12.29
N ASP A 188 -14.44 1.65 -12.74
CA ASP A 188 -15.32 0.63 -12.14
C ASP A 188 -14.79 -0.80 -12.34
N LYS A 189 -13.99 -1.01 -13.39
CA LYS A 189 -13.31 -2.27 -13.72
C LYS A 189 -12.30 -2.72 -12.66
N TYR A 190 -11.81 -1.79 -11.82
CA TYR A 190 -10.84 -2.12 -10.79
C TYR A 190 -11.55 -2.79 -9.61
N ASN A 191 -11.02 -3.95 -9.23
CA ASN A 191 -11.45 -4.67 -8.03
C ASN A 191 -10.99 -3.91 -6.77
N SER A 192 -11.85 -3.03 -6.27
CA SER A 192 -11.58 -2.23 -5.07
C SER A 192 -11.60 -3.05 -3.77
N SER A 193 -11.99 -4.33 -3.81
CA SER A 193 -11.96 -5.26 -2.66
C SER A 193 -10.75 -6.20 -2.66
N ALA A 194 -9.86 -6.13 -3.65
CA ALA A 194 -8.72 -7.03 -3.79
C ALA A 194 -7.81 -7.10 -2.55
N ALA A 195 -7.57 -5.97 -1.87
CA ALA A 195 -6.76 -5.90 -0.65
C ALA A 195 -7.56 -6.33 0.59
N GLU A 196 -8.88 -6.16 0.65
CA GLU A 196 -9.68 -6.75 1.71
C GLU A 196 -9.59 -8.29 1.66
N SER A 197 -9.67 -8.86 0.45
CA SER A 197 -9.45 -10.29 0.23
C SER A 197 -8.03 -10.73 0.61
N GLY A 198 -7.00 -9.97 0.19
CA GLY A 198 -5.61 -10.24 0.56
C GLY A 198 -5.36 -10.11 2.07
N ASN A 199 -5.96 -9.12 2.72
CA ASN A 199 -5.86 -8.88 4.15
C ASN A 199 -6.55 -9.97 4.95
N SER A 200 -7.69 -10.50 4.48
CA SER A 200 -8.33 -11.68 5.08
C SER A 200 -7.38 -12.88 5.09
N ALA A 201 -6.61 -13.08 4.02
CA ALA A 201 -5.60 -14.12 3.95
C ALA A 201 -4.43 -13.88 4.92
N LEU A 202 -3.91 -12.66 4.98
CA LEU A 202 -2.91 -12.27 5.98
C LEU A 202 -3.47 -12.40 7.42
N GLY A 203 -4.79 -12.30 7.59
CA GLY A 203 -5.54 -12.60 8.81
C GLY A 203 -5.19 -13.94 9.41
N ARG A 204 -4.99 -14.95 8.56
CA ARG A 204 -4.74 -16.35 8.93
C ARG A 204 -3.38 -16.55 9.56
N ILE A 205 -2.38 -15.78 9.13
CA ILE A 205 -1.00 -15.91 9.61
C ILE A 205 -0.66 -14.95 10.74
N ARG A 206 -1.55 -13.98 11.04
CA ARG A 206 -1.31 -12.91 12.00
C ARG A 206 -0.89 -13.40 13.38
N LYS A 207 -1.59 -14.40 13.93
CA LYS A 207 -1.28 -14.93 15.27
C LYS A 207 0.10 -15.58 15.30
N SER A 208 0.47 -16.33 14.25
CA SER A 208 1.80 -16.93 14.17
C SER A 208 2.89 -15.87 14.09
N MET A 209 2.69 -14.84 13.25
CA MET A 209 3.65 -13.74 13.10
C MET A 209 3.89 -12.98 14.41
N SER A 210 2.86 -12.79 15.25
CA SER A 210 2.99 -12.00 16.49
C SER A 210 3.90 -12.62 17.56
N TYR A 211 4.23 -13.90 17.42
CA TYR A 211 5.17 -14.62 18.30
C TYR A 211 6.56 -14.81 17.67
N MET A 212 6.78 -14.26 16.47
CA MET A 212 8.06 -14.36 15.76
C MET A 212 8.90 -13.12 15.97
N THR A 213 10.23 -13.29 15.97
CA THR A 213 11.15 -12.16 15.77
C THR A 213 10.88 -11.51 14.41
N GLN A 214 11.26 -10.24 14.24
CA GLN A 214 11.07 -9.53 12.98
C GLN A 214 11.65 -10.30 11.78
N GLU A 215 12.87 -10.82 11.92
CA GLU A 215 13.54 -11.60 10.88
C GLU A 215 12.73 -12.83 10.46
N HIS A 216 12.28 -13.64 11.43
CA HIS A 216 11.44 -14.80 11.15
C HIS A 216 10.08 -14.41 10.56
N ALA A 217 9.47 -13.33 11.07
CA ALA A 217 8.19 -12.84 10.56
C ALA A 217 8.29 -12.43 9.08
N ILE A 218 9.40 -11.82 8.66
CA ILE A 218 9.62 -11.42 7.26
C ILE A 218 9.73 -12.64 6.36
N VAL A 219 10.58 -13.61 6.72
CA VAL A 219 10.75 -14.84 5.92
C VAL A 219 9.43 -15.59 5.83
N PHE A 220 8.73 -15.75 6.95
CA PHE A 220 7.44 -16.43 6.99
C PHE A 220 6.38 -15.73 6.13
N THR A 221 6.29 -14.40 6.21
CA THR A 221 5.36 -13.59 5.40
C THR A 221 5.71 -13.67 3.92
N GLN A 222 6.99 -13.60 3.57
CA GLN A 222 7.48 -13.73 2.20
C GLN A 222 7.10 -15.08 1.59
N VAL A 223 7.30 -16.19 2.31
CA VAL A 223 6.93 -17.53 1.85
C VAL A 223 5.42 -17.63 1.68
N PHE A 224 4.64 -17.17 2.67
CA PHE A 224 3.18 -17.17 2.59
C PHE A 224 2.67 -16.40 1.36
N LEU A 225 3.16 -15.17 1.15
CA LEU A 225 2.75 -14.34 0.03
C LEU A 225 3.23 -14.90 -1.33
N SER A 226 4.37 -15.58 -1.36
CA SER A 226 4.85 -16.25 -2.58
C SER A 226 3.91 -17.38 -2.99
N LEU A 227 3.46 -18.19 -2.02
CA LEU A 227 2.45 -19.23 -2.25
C LEU A 227 1.11 -18.63 -2.66
N TRP A 228 0.65 -17.59 -1.96
CA TRP A 228 -0.58 -16.86 -2.31
C TRP A 228 -0.55 -16.34 -3.75
N ASN A 229 0.54 -15.65 -4.12
CA ASN A 229 0.71 -15.12 -5.47
C ASN A 229 0.70 -16.22 -6.52
N ARG A 230 1.34 -17.36 -6.25
CA ARG A 230 1.31 -18.52 -7.14
C ARG A 230 -0.11 -19.06 -7.32
N MET A 231 -0.88 -19.19 -6.23
CA MET A 231 -2.28 -19.62 -6.29
C MET A 231 -3.13 -18.65 -7.14
N LYS A 232 -2.96 -17.34 -6.95
CA LYS A 232 -3.68 -16.31 -7.72
C LYS A 232 -3.30 -16.32 -9.20
N VAL A 233 -2.02 -16.43 -9.54
CA VAL A 233 -1.55 -16.47 -10.93
C VAL A 233 -2.00 -17.74 -11.64
N LEU A 234 -2.03 -18.87 -10.95
CA LEU A 234 -2.46 -20.16 -11.50
C LEU A 234 -3.99 -20.37 -11.44
N ASN A 235 -4.75 -19.41 -10.90
CA ASN A 235 -6.20 -19.52 -10.64
C ASN A 235 -6.57 -20.78 -9.84
N LEU A 236 -5.70 -21.22 -8.94
CA LEU A 236 -5.96 -22.34 -8.04
C LEU A 236 -6.86 -21.84 -6.90
N LYS A 237 -7.94 -22.59 -6.63
CA LYS A 237 -8.90 -22.28 -5.56
C LYS A 237 -8.31 -22.51 -4.18
#